data_AF-A0A0Q9U5J4-F1
#
_entry.id   AF-A0A0Q9U5J4-F1
#
_cell.length_a   1.000
_cell.length_b   1.000
_cell.length_c   1.000
_cell.angle_alpha   90.00
_cell.angle_beta   90.00
_cell.angle_gamma   90.00
#
_symmetry.space_group_name_H-M   'P 1'
#
loop_
_entity.id
_entity.type
_entity.pdbx_description
1 polymer ?
#
loop_
_entity_poly.entity_id
_entity_poly.type
_entity_poly.pdbx_seq_one_letter_code
_entity_poly.pdbx_strand_id
1 'polypeptide(L)' 'MVIPVFVTEPQERLNIKIEQLRGQMVSLGTAYGFLHPEVQQCSRELDQLLLQYYAIGHNRKVYG' A
#
# COMPACT_ATOMS: atom_id res chain seq x y z
N MET A 1 -14.18 1.46 -21.37
CA MET A 1 -12.73 1.40 -21.63
C MET A 1 -12.01 1.66 -20.31
N VAL A 2 -11.45 0.64 -19.68
CA VAL A 2 -10.59 0.80 -18.49
C VAL A 2 -9.15 0.65 -18.95
N ILE A 3 -8.35 1.67 -18.61
CA ILE A 3 -7.01 1.93 -19.12
C ILE A 3 -6.11 0.70 -18.89
N PRO A 4 -5.33 0.23 -19.88
CA PRO A 4 -4.31 -0.76 -19.62
C PRO A 4 -3.17 -0.04 -18.91
N VAL A 5 -3.26 0.06 -17.58
CA VAL A 5 -2.14 0.50 -16.79
C VAL A 5 -1.10 -0.60 -16.94
N PHE A 6 -0.02 -0.31 -17.67
CA PHE A 6 1.19 -1.13 -17.64
C PHE A 6 1.73 -1.08 -16.21
N VAL A 7 1.13 -1.87 -15.32
CA VAL A 7 1.59 -2.11 -13.96
C VAL A 7 2.98 -2.70 -14.14
N THR A 8 3.98 -1.94 -13.73
CA THR A 8 5.35 -2.46 -13.76
C THR A 8 5.47 -3.49 -12.65
N GLU A 9 6.26 -4.56 -12.85
CA GLU A 9 6.48 -5.60 -11.83
C GLU A 9 6.79 -5.03 -10.42
N PRO A 10 7.52 -3.90 -10.26
CA PRO A 10 7.70 -3.25 -8.95
C PRO A 10 6.40 -2.69 -8.34
N GLN A 11 5.51 -2.13 -9.16
CA GLN A 11 4.24 -1.56 -8.71
C GLN A 11 3.26 -2.66 -8.30
N GLU A 12 3.22 -3.77 -9.03
CA GLU A 12 2.39 -4.93 -8.67
C GLU A 12 2.86 -5.56 -7.35
N ARG A 13 4.17 -5.72 -7.17
CA ARG A 13 4.77 -6.19 -5.91
C ARG A 13 4.41 -5.31 -4.72
N LEU A 14 4.42 -4.00 -4.89
CA LEU A 14 3.99 -3.06 -3.84
C LEU A 14 2.50 -3.19 -3.57
N ASN A 15 1.67 -3.34 -4.61
CA ASN A 15 0.23 -3.52 -4.45
C ASN A 15 -0.09 -4.79 -3.63
N ILE A 16 0.55 -5.91 -3.96
CA ILE A 16 0.38 -7.17 -3.20
C ILE A 16 0.75 -6.97 -1.72
N LYS A 17 1.87 -6.29 -1.43
CA LYS A 17 2.28 -6.01 -0.05
C LYS A 17 1.30 -5.09 0.68
N ILE A 18 0.79 -4.07 0.01
CA ILE A 18 -0.22 -3.15 0.55
C ILE A 18 -1.46 -3.93 0.96
N GLU A 19 -2.00 -4.79 0.08
CA GLU A 19 -3.22 -5.54 0.35
C GLU A 19 -3.02 -6.59 1.45
N GLN A 20 -1.87 -7.27 1.48
CA GLN A 20 -1.52 -8.17 2.58
C GLN A 20 -1.47 -7.45 3.94
N LEU A 21 -0.88 -6.26 3.98
CA LEU A 21 -0.75 -5.49 5.21
C LEU A 21 -2.10 -4.90 5.65
N ARG A 22 -2.97 -4.48 4.71
CA ARG A 22 -4.35 -4.10 5.00
C ARG A 22 -5.13 -5.24 5.65
N GLY A 23 -5.01 -6.46 5.11
CA GLY A 23 -5.65 -7.64 5.68
C GLY A 23 -5.22 -7.91 7.13
N GLN A 24 -3.92 -7.80 7.41
CA GLN A 24 -3.38 -7.93 8.77
C GLN A 24 -3.90 -6.82 9.69
N MET A 25 -3.88 -5.57 9.24
CA MET A 25 -4.36 -4.43 10.02
C MET A 25 -5.85 -4.56 10.38
N VAL A 26 -6.68 -5.04 9.45
CA VAL A 26 -8.10 -5.33 9.70
C VAL A 26 -8.26 -6.45 10.72
N SER A 27 -7.56 -7.58 10.52
CA SER A 27 -7.61 -8.70 11.46
C SER A 27 -7.22 -8.30 12.88
N LEU A 28 -6.11 -7.57 13.03
CA LEU A 28 -5.62 -7.08 14.31
C LEU A 28 -6.55 -6.01 14.90
N GLY A 29 -7.08 -5.12 14.07
CA GLY A 29 -8.04 -4.08 14.48
C GLY A 29 -9.36 -4.66 14.99
N THR A 30 -9.83 -5.74 14.36
CA THR A 30 -11.01 -6.49 14.83
C THR A 30 -10.72 -7.24 16.13
N ALA A 31 -9.53 -7.81 16.30
CA ALA A 31 -9.18 -8.60 17.48
C ALA A 31 -8.85 -7.75 18.72
N TYR A 32 -8.10 -6.67 18.54
CA TYR A 32 -7.49 -5.89 19.64
C TYR A 32 -7.94 -4.43 19.69
N GLY A 33 -8.64 -3.96 18.67
CA GLY A 33 -9.05 -2.56 18.53
C GLY A 33 -7.99 -1.70 17.83
N PHE A 34 -8.46 -0.54 17.36
CA PHE A 34 -7.68 0.36 16.50
C PHE A 34 -6.38 0.89 17.15
N LEU A 35 -6.41 1.12 18.47
CA LEU A 35 -5.27 1.70 19.19
C LEU A 35 -4.21 0.66 19.59
N HIS A 36 -4.39 -0.61 19.22
CA HIS A 36 -3.41 -1.65 19.54
C HIS A 36 -2.05 -1.33 18.86
N PRO A 37 -0.91 -1.48 19.57
CA PRO A 37 0.41 -1.14 19.03
C PRO A 37 0.72 -1.79 17.69
N GLU A 38 0.28 -3.02 17.48
CA GLU A 38 0.48 -3.74 16.19
C GLU A 38 -0.36 -3.14 15.07
N VAL A 39 -1.59 -2.69 15.34
CA VAL A 39 -2.44 -1.99 14.36
C VAL A 39 -1.82 -0.65 13.99
N GLN A 40 -1.28 0.07 14.98
CA GLN A 40 -0.57 1.33 14.77
C GLN A 40 0.73 1.12 13.98
N GLN A 41 1.43 0.00 14.19
CA GLN A 41 2.60 -0.39 13.41
C GLN A 41 2.22 -0.69 11.95
N CYS A 42 1.19 -1.50 11.72
CA CYS A 42 0.67 -1.74 10.38
C CYS A 42 0.28 -0.44 9.67
N SER A 43 -0.32 0.53 10.38
CA SER A 43 -0.66 1.84 9.81
C SER A 43 0.57 2.61 9.33
N ARG A 44 1.67 2.61 10.11
CA ARG A 44 2.91 3.28 9.71
C ARG A 44 3.56 2.61 8.51
N GLU A 45 3.59 1.29 8.49
CA GLU A 45 4.14 0.52 7.36
C GLU A 45 3.31 0.69 6.09
N LEU A 46 1.98 0.74 6.22
CA LEU A 46 1.06 0.97 5.12
C LEU A 46 1.28 2.35 4.49
N ASP A 47 1.47 3.39 5.31
CA ASP A 47 1.79 4.73 4.84
C ASP A 47 3.09 4.75 4.01
N GLN A 48 4.14 4.09 4.50
CA GLN A 48 5.42 3.98 3.78
C GLN A 48 5.29 3.23 2.44
N LEU A 49 4.47 2.17 2.39
CA LEU A 49 4.22 1.43 1.15
C LEU A 49 3.42 2.27 0.14
N LEU A 50 2.45 3.05 0.62
CA LEU A 50 1.67 3.97 -0.22
C LEU A 50 2.54 5.07 -0.81
N LEU A 51 3.43 5.67 -0.02
CA LEU A 51 4.40 6.67 -0.52
C LEU A 51 5.27 6.09 -1.64
N GLN A 52 5.79 4.87 -1.47
CA GLN A 52 6.57 4.19 -2.51
C GLN A 52 5.74 3.91 -3.77
N TYR A 53 4.50 3.45 -3.61
CA TYR A 53 3.59 3.19 -4.71
C TYR A 53 3.30 4.47 -5.53
N TYR A 54 3.05 5.59 -4.85
CA TYR A 54 2.83 6.88 -5.50
C TYR A 54 4.09 7.46 -6.13
N ALA A 55 5.27 7.27 -5.55
CA ALA A 55 6.54 7.71 -6.12
C ALA A 55 6.81 7.05 -7.50
N ILE A 56 6.47 5.77 -7.65
CA ILE A 56 6.55 5.06 -8.94
C ILE A 56 5.54 5.63 -9.94
N GLY A 57 4.33 5.95 -9.48
CA GLY A 57 3.30 6.60 -10.32
C GLY A 57 3.67 8.03 -10.74
N HIS A 58 4.37 8.78 -9.89
CA HIS A 58 4.77 10.17 -10.14
C HIS A 58 5.97 10.29 -11.09
N ASN A 59 6.92 9.35 -11.04
CA ASN A 59 8.04 9.28 -11.99
C ASN A 59 7.62 9.04 -13.46
N ARG A 60 6.34 8.75 -13.73
CA ARG A 60 5.79 8.66 -15.09
C ARG A 60 5.29 9.99 -15.68
N LYS A 61 5.22 11.07 -14.88
CA LYS A 61 4.68 12.37 -15.34
C LYS A 61 5.73 13.47 -15.51
N VAL A 62 7.01 13.22 -15.23
CA VAL A 62 8.07 14.22 -15.37
C VAL A 62 8.94 13.87 -16.57
N TYR A 63 8.37 13.91 -17.77
CA TYR A 63 9.01 14.18 -19.08
C TYR A 63 7.87 14.19 -20.12
N GLY A 64 7.24 15.34 -20.26
CA GLY A 64 6.23 15.67 -21.27
C GLY A 64 6.18 17.18 -21.43
#